data_AF-A0A0N4W7S9-F1
#
_entry.id   AF-A0A0N4W7S9-F1
#
_cell.length_a   1.000
_cell.length_b   1.000
_cell.length_c   1.000
_cell.angle_alpha   90.00
_cell.angle_beta   90.00
_cell.angle_gamma   90.00
#
_symmetry.space_group_name_H-M   'P 1'
#
loop_
_entity.id
_entity.type
_entity.pdbx_description
1 polymer ?
#
loop_
_entity_poly.entity_id
_entity_poly.type
_entity_poly.pdbx_seq_one_letter_code
_entity_poly.pdbx_strand_id
1 'polypeptide(L)'
;MTIPCSNHGFFEGGISFDTILPHLIVSGARGGQLQLLKSYPEFWREEVALERMISLCRKRLHHSVAVPLRQVGDRRLSFENDERNEFAQAVLDSVDNFESPRLYFIGHSRGGENALQMATSPLNIKNVHGVIMLNSAGLRIHRGLEPFWKISITLRLLDLRVLNFFLHPLLYIVYNYALGLRVPSGSAAEAALRSMRTFALSRIMPCLDAINQNNQVRFLHAYSGSDFLIEAEVSKELASKLERRIELECAVPDSDEITRATIRAFSRGYQTVSVNFVKEGHFLQKFRAKYLVDVILTLIRM
;
A
#
# COMPACT_ATOMS: atom_id res chain seq x y z
N MET A 1 40.11 18.44 -25.80
CA MET A 1 40.52 17.02 -25.92
C MET A 1 39.47 16.20 -25.19
N THR A 2 38.52 15.68 -25.96
CA THR A 2 37.30 15.00 -25.53
C THR A 2 37.59 13.51 -25.40
N ILE A 3 37.23 12.90 -24.26
CA ILE A 3 37.25 11.45 -24.06
C ILE A 3 35.78 11.00 -23.93
N PRO A 4 35.33 9.99 -24.69
CA PRO A 4 33.92 9.60 -24.72
C PRO A 4 33.59 8.65 -23.57
N CYS A 5 32.43 8.86 -22.93
CA CYS A 5 31.79 7.87 -22.06
C CYS A 5 30.74 7.11 -22.87
N SER A 6 31.08 5.89 -23.28
CA SER A 6 30.12 4.84 -23.58
C SER A 6 30.17 3.84 -22.42
N ASN A 7 29.08 3.68 -21.70
CA ASN A 7 28.75 2.40 -21.06
C ASN A 7 27.24 2.33 -20.87
N HIS A 8 26.61 1.59 -21.78
CA HIS A 8 25.30 0.99 -21.59
C HIS A 8 25.42 -0.04 -20.46
N GLY A 9 24.88 0.29 -19.28
CA GLY A 9 24.60 -0.67 -18.23
C GLY A 9 23.13 -1.07 -18.29
N PHE A 10 22.85 -2.22 -18.90
CA PHE A 10 21.62 -2.98 -18.67
C PHE A 10 21.51 -3.24 -17.16
N PHE A 11 20.51 -2.67 -16.49
CA PHE A 11 20.14 -3.10 -15.14
C PHE A 11 19.15 -4.26 -15.26
N GLU A 12 19.63 -5.44 -14.88
CA GLU A 12 18.89 -6.68 -14.74
C GLU A 12 17.69 -6.53 -13.79
N GLY A 13 16.64 -7.29 -14.12
CA GLY A 13 15.28 -7.14 -13.61
C GLY A 13 15.11 -7.50 -12.12
N GLY A 14 14.30 -6.70 -11.45
CA GLY A 14 13.66 -7.00 -10.16
C GLY A 14 12.15 -6.87 -10.31
N ILE A 15 11.41 -7.90 -9.87
CA ILE A 15 9.95 -8.05 -9.94
C ILE A 15 9.33 -7.31 -8.76
N SER A 16 8.43 -6.34 -9.00
CA SER A 16 7.64 -5.68 -7.94
C SER A 16 6.26 -6.36 -7.83
N PHE A 17 5.84 -6.68 -6.60
CA PHE A 17 4.55 -7.29 -6.26
C PHE A 17 3.63 -6.31 -5.51
N ASP A 18 3.93 -5.01 -5.57
CA ASP A 18 3.40 -3.97 -4.68
C ASP A 18 1.91 -3.63 -4.91
N THR A 19 1.26 -4.21 -5.91
CA THR A 19 -0.10 -3.79 -6.33
C THR A 19 -1.25 -4.58 -5.69
N ILE A 20 -0.98 -5.65 -4.93
CA ILE A 20 -2.03 -6.62 -4.55
C ILE A 20 -2.30 -6.71 -3.04
N LEU A 21 -1.39 -6.30 -2.16
CA LEU A 21 -1.53 -6.51 -0.71
C LEU A 21 -1.20 -5.26 0.12
N PRO A 22 -2.01 -4.94 1.15
CA PRO A 22 -1.59 -3.99 2.18
C PRO A 22 -0.38 -4.57 2.93
N HIS A 23 0.61 -3.73 3.21
CA HIS A 23 1.73 -4.12 4.05
C HIS A 23 1.30 -4.01 5.52
N LEU A 24 1.19 -5.16 6.19
CA LEU A 24 0.88 -5.22 7.61
C LEU A 24 2.18 -5.14 8.42
N ILE A 25 2.30 -4.12 9.27
CA ILE A 25 3.36 -4.06 10.29
C ILE A 25 2.71 -4.30 11.65
N VAL A 26 3.01 -5.46 12.25
CA VAL A 26 2.59 -5.76 13.62
C VAL A 26 3.76 -5.51 14.57
N SER A 27 3.54 -4.68 15.60
CA SER A 27 4.51 -4.46 16.68
C SER A 27 3.91 -4.90 18.01
N GLY A 28 4.60 -5.82 18.71
CA GLY A 28 4.23 -6.30 20.04
C GLY A 28 5.33 -5.99 21.06
N ALA A 29 4.96 -5.40 22.19
CA ALA A 29 5.89 -5.12 23.29
C ALA A 29 5.80 -6.21 24.37
N ARG A 30 6.83 -7.03 24.51
CA ARG A 30 7.16 -7.73 25.77
C ARG A 30 8.66 -7.61 26.01
N GLY A 31 9.05 -7.03 27.15
CA GLY A 31 10.42 -7.13 27.68
C GLY A 31 11.52 -6.33 26.98
N GLY A 32 11.21 -5.19 26.34
CA GLY A 32 12.24 -4.31 25.76
C GLY A 32 12.94 -4.84 24.50
N GLN A 33 12.52 -6.00 23.98
CA GLN A 33 12.94 -6.48 22.66
C GLN A 33 11.84 -6.21 21.65
N LEU A 34 12.13 -5.26 20.75
CA LEU A 34 11.36 -5.03 19.53
C LEU A 34 11.51 -6.30 18.67
N GLN A 35 10.48 -7.15 18.57
CA GLN A 35 10.42 -8.12 17.48
C GLN A 35 10.04 -7.39 16.20
N LEU A 36 10.99 -6.63 15.66
CA LEU A 36 11.06 -6.47 14.22
C LEU A 36 11.28 -7.89 13.68
N LEU A 37 10.50 -8.32 12.68
CA LEU A 37 10.99 -9.35 11.76
C LEU A 37 12.41 -8.90 11.36
N LYS A 38 13.44 -9.61 11.86
CA LYS A 38 14.82 -9.14 11.98
C LYS A 38 15.23 -8.26 10.80
N SER A 39 15.51 -6.99 11.10
CA SER A 39 16.10 -6.00 10.21
C SER A 39 17.41 -6.52 9.65
N TYR A 40 17.39 -6.99 8.41
CA TYR A 40 18.58 -7.14 7.58
C TYR A 40 18.60 -5.96 6.60
N PRO A 41 19.76 -5.32 6.35
CA PRO A 41 19.91 -4.30 5.30
C PRO A 41 19.49 -4.78 3.89
N GLU A 42 19.38 -6.10 3.72
CA GLU A 42 18.92 -6.81 2.53
C GLU A 42 17.38 -6.82 2.35
N PHE A 43 16.58 -6.32 3.32
CA PHE A 43 15.11 -6.39 3.33
C PHE A 43 14.44 -5.60 2.18
N TRP A 44 15.18 -4.71 1.52
CA TRP A 44 14.71 -3.90 0.41
C TRP A 44 15.22 -4.37 -0.96
N ARG A 45 15.87 -5.54 -1.05
CA ARG A 45 16.03 -6.22 -2.35
C ARG A 45 14.76 -7.03 -2.61
N GLU A 46 13.92 -6.52 -3.53
CA GLU A 46 12.55 -6.97 -3.85
C GLU A 46 12.39 -8.51 -3.96
N GLU A 47 13.38 -9.25 -4.48
CA GLU A 47 13.32 -10.71 -4.61
C GLU A 47 13.52 -11.49 -3.30
N VAL A 48 14.40 -11.03 -2.40
CA VAL A 48 14.80 -11.80 -1.20
C VAL A 48 13.77 -11.69 -0.08
N ALA A 49 13.09 -10.54 0.03
CA ALA A 49 12.06 -10.29 1.04
C ALA A 49 10.77 -11.07 0.73
N LEU A 50 10.37 -11.14 -0.53
CA LEU A 50 9.16 -11.83 -0.98
C LEU A 50 9.33 -13.36 -0.97
N GLU A 51 10.44 -13.89 -1.49
CA GLU A 51 10.76 -15.32 -1.41
C GLU A 51 10.86 -15.80 0.04
N ARG A 52 11.42 -14.98 0.96
CA ARG A 52 11.46 -15.32 2.39
C ARG A 52 10.10 -15.20 3.07
N MET A 53 9.27 -14.20 2.76
CA MET A 53 7.89 -14.15 3.26
C MET A 53 7.07 -15.33 2.76
N ILE A 54 7.14 -15.67 1.47
CA ILE A 54 6.43 -16.82 0.87
C ILE A 54 6.96 -18.13 1.43
N SER A 55 8.27 -18.26 1.67
CA SER A 55 8.90 -19.43 2.31
C SER A 55 8.52 -19.57 3.78
N LEU A 56 8.44 -18.46 4.53
CA LEU A 56 7.98 -18.43 5.92
C LEU A 56 6.48 -18.73 6.03
N CYS A 57 5.66 -18.19 5.11
CA CYS A 57 4.24 -18.51 5.00
C CYS A 57 4.05 -19.98 4.61
N ARG A 58 4.79 -20.53 3.62
CA ARG A 58 4.74 -21.96 3.25
C ARG A 58 5.15 -22.86 4.42
N LYS A 59 6.24 -22.55 5.12
CA LYS A 59 6.70 -23.35 6.26
C LYS A 59 5.75 -23.33 7.46
N ARG A 60 4.98 -22.24 7.68
CA ARG A 60 4.06 -22.11 8.83
C ARG A 60 2.61 -22.49 8.52
N LEU A 61 2.13 -22.28 7.30
CA LEU A 61 0.79 -22.74 6.85
C LEU A 61 0.67 -24.28 6.78
N HIS A 62 1.78 -25.01 6.80
CA HIS A 62 1.75 -26.48 6.94
C HIS A 62 1.41 -26.96 8.36
N HIS A 63 1.43 -26.09 9.38
CA HIS A 63 1.18 -26.49 10.77
C HIS A 63 -0.06 -25.90 11.45
N SER A 64 -0.65 -24.82 10.93
CA SER A 64 -1.89 -24.26 11.47
C SER A 64 -2.75 -23.67 10.37
N VAL A 65 -3.98 -24.19 10.23
CA VAL A 65 -5.07 -23.75 9.34
C VAL A 65 -4.69 -23.60 7.86
N ALA A 66 -5.00 -24.64 7.08
CA ALA A 66 -4.89 -24.60 5.62
C ALA A 66 -5.91 -23.61 5.02
N VAL A 67 -5.56 -22.33 4.92
CA VAL A 67 -6.22 -21.43 3.98
C VAL A 67 -5.63 -21.72 2.60
N PRO A 68 -6.39 -22.33 1.66
CA PRO A 68 -5.85 -22.59 0.33
C PRO A 68 -5.54 -21.25 -0.34
N LEU A 69 -4.26 -21.00 -0.60
CA LEU A 69 -3.81 -19.84 -1.39
C LEU A 69 -4.43 -19.96 -2.79
N ARG A 70 -5.47 -19.15 -3.05
CA ARG A 70 -6.14 -19.09 -4.35
C ARG A 70 -5.22 -18.39 -5.35
N GLN A 71 -4.96 -19.05 -6.48
CA GLN A 71 -4.10 -18.50 -7.52
C GLN A 71 -4.87 -17.54 -8.43
N VAL A 72 -4.14 -16.62 -9.05
CA VAL A 72 -4.65 -15.72 -10.10
C VAL A 72 -5.22 -16.57 -11.25
N GLY A 73 -6.55 -16.57 -11.40
CA GLY A 73 -7.29 -17.43 -12.34
C GLY A 73 -8.33 -18.35 -11.69
N ASP A 74 -8.36 -18.46 -10.35
CA ASP A 74 -9.41 -19.17 -9.61
C ASP A 74 -10.75 -18.41 -9.72
N ARG A 75 -11.78 -19.08 -10.23
CA ARG A 75 -13.14 -18.52 -10.42
C ARG A 75 -13.82 -18.08 -9.11
N ARG A 76 -13.29 -18.51 -7.96
CA ARG A 76 -13.82 -18.15 -6.64
C ARG A 76 -13.30 -16.79 -6.15
N LEU A 77 -12.31 -16.20 -6.81
CA LEU A 77 -11.82 -14.87 -6.48
C LEU A 77 -12.85 -13.81 -6.89
N SER A 78 -13.33 -13.07 -5.90
CA SER A 78 -14.28 -11.96 -6.08
C SER A 78 -13.59 -10.67 -6.49
N PHE A 79 -12.32 -10.49 -6.11
CA PHE A 79 -11.56 -9.24 -6.22
C PHE A 79 -12.18 -8.06 -5.45
N GLU A 80 -13.19 -8.32 -4.61
CA GLU A 80 -13.84 -7.32 -3.76
C GLU A 80 -12.92 -6.91 -2.60
N ASN A 81 -13.29 -5.84 -1.91
CA ASN A 81 -12.54 -5.41 -0.72
C ASN A 81 -12.71 -6.40 0.43
N ASP A 82 -13.89 -7.00 0.58
CA ASP A 82 -14.19 -7.94 1.66
C ASP A 82 -13.25 -9.15 1.62
N GLU A 83 -13.06 -9.77 0.44
CA GLU A 83 -12.11 -10.88 0.27
C GLU A 83 -10.66 -10.49 0.59
N ARG A 84 -10.23 -9.26 0.24
CA ARG A 84 -8.88 -8.77 0.57
C ARG A 84 -8.71 -8.50 2.06
N ASN A 85 -9.73 -7.94 2.70
CA ASN A 85 -9.72 -7.70 4.14
C ASN A 85 -9.77 -9.01 4.92
N GLU A 86 -10.56 -9.99 4.49
CA GLU A 86 -10.57 -11.35 5.04
C GLU A 86 -9.19 -12.01 4.92
N PHE A 87 -8.54 -11.87 3.76
CA PHE A 87 -7.18 -12.36 3.59
C PHE A 87 -6.20 -11.66 4.55
N ALA A 88 -6.25 -10.33 4.65
CA ALA A 88 -5.40 -9.57 5.56
C ALA A 88 -5.65 -9.94 7.04
N GLN A 89 -6.92 -10.18 7.41
CA GLN A 89 -7.28 -10.64 8.74
C GLN A 89 -6.75 -12.05 9.01
N ALA A 90 -6.90 -12.99 8.07
CA ALA A 90 -6.36 -14.34 8.21
C ALA A 90 -4.83 -14.34 8.35
N VAL A 91 -4.13 -13.45 7.63
CA VAL A 91 -2.69 -13.25 7.82
C VAL A 91 -2.40 -12.75 9.22
N LEU A 92 -3.12 -11.73 9.70
CA LEU A 92 -2.97 -11.19 11.06
C LEU A 92 -3.22 -12.26 12.13
N ASP A 93 -4.30 -13.03 12.00
CA ASP A 93 -4.70 -14.09 12.92
C ASP A 93 -3.69 -15.26 12.94
N SER A 94 -2.99 -15.50 11.82
CA SER A 94 -1.93 -16.53 11.74
C SER A 94 -0.65 -16.16 12.48
N VAL A 95 -0.49 -14.90 12.91
CA VAL A 95 0.67 -14.47 13.68
C VAL A 95 0.41 -14.73 15.16
N ASP A 96 0.82 -15.91 15.64
CA ASP A 96 0.80 -16.26 17.06
C ASP A 96 1.61 -15.28 17.92
N ASN A 97 1.17 -15.03 19.17
CA ASN A 97 1.88 -14.38 20.28
C ASN A 97 1.73 -12.87 20.52
N PHE A 98 0.58 -12.25 20.24
CA PHE A 98 0.31 -10.90 20.74
C PHE A 98 -0.68 -10.90 21.89
N GLU A 99 -0.17 -10.80 23.12
CA GLU A 99 -1.04 -10.58 24.28
C GLU A 99 -1.68 -9.18 24.31
N SER A 100 -1.16 -8.24 23.52
CA SER A 100 -1.72 -6.90 23.29
C SER A 100 -1.04 -6.26 22.06
N PRO A 101 -1.44 -6.57 20.82
CA PRO A 101 -0.78 -6.03 19.65
C PRO A 101 -1.05 -4.53 19.50
N ARG A 102 -0.02 -3.73 19.24
CA ARG A 102 -0.19 -2.38 18.70
C ARG A 102 -0.15 -2.47 17.18
N LEU A 103 -1.31 -2.35 16.55
CA LEU A 103 -1.46 -2.54 15.11
C LEU A 103 -1.21 -1.24 14.35
N TYR A 104 -0.38 -1.35 13.30
CA TYR A 104 -0.16 -0.29 12.32
C TYR A 104 -0.48 -0.83 10.93
N PHE A 105 -1.48 -0.24 10.28
CA PHE A 105 -1.88 -0.62 8.94
C PHE A 105 -1.26 0.33 7.91
N ILE A 106 -0.58 -0.22 6.91
CA ILE A 106 0.06 0.55 5.85
C ILE A 106 -0.53 0.13 4.50
N GLY A 107 -0.95 1.12 3.74
CA GLY A 107 -1.52 0.91 2.42
C GLY A 107 -0.96 1.90 1.41
N HIS A 108 -0.51 1.37 0.27
CA HIS A 108 -0.13 2.15 -0.90
C HIS A 108 -1.23 2.07 -1.96
N SER A 109 -1.50 3.18 -2.67
CA SER A 109 -2.50 3.20 -3.74
C SER A 109 -3.84 2.65 -3.26
N ARG A 110 -4.33 1.61 -3.91
CA ARG A 110 -5.54 0.92 -3.47
C ARG A 110 -5.43 0.28 -2.08
N GLY A 111 -4.25 -0.19 -1.69
CA GLY A 111 -4.01 -0.78 -0.38
C GLY A 111 -4.33 0.17 0.77
N GLY A 112 -4.34 1.50 0.55
CA GLY A 112 -4.77 2.48 1.55
C GLY A 112 -6.23 2.32 1.97
N GLU A 113 -7.10 1.97 1.02
CA GLU A 113 -8.50 1.66 1.30
C GLU A 113 -8.63 0.42 2.20
N ASN A 114 -7.91 -0.66 1.87
CA ASN A 114 -7.90 -1.88 2.69
C ASN A 114 -7.29 -1.61 4.07
N ALA A 115 -6.19 -0.86 4.15
CA ALA A 115 -5.56 -0.49 5.42
C ALA A 115 -6.53 0.27 6.32
N LEU A 116 -7.29 1.21 5.75
CA LEU A 116 -8.28 1.99 6.48
C LEU A 116 -9.48 1.15 6.94
N GLN A 117 -10.00 0.27 6.08
CA GLN A 117 -11.08 -0.66 6.46
C GLN A 117 -10.64 -1.66 7.53
N MET A 118 -9.43 -2.20 7.41
CA MET A 118 -8.86 -3.10 8.40
C MET A 118 -8.63 -2.41 9.74
N ALA A 119 -8.17 -1.16 9.72
CA ALA A 119 -7.95 -0.36 10.92
C ALA A 119 -9.23 -0.01 11.68
N THR A 120 -10.35 0.12 10.95
CA THR A 120 -11.65 0.50 11.50
C THR A 120 -12.61 -0.65 11.69
N SER A 121 -12.19 -1.86 11.32
CA SER A 121 -12.93 -3.10 11.59
C SER A 121 -13.18 -3.28 13.09
N PRO A 122 -14.37 -3.76 13.49
CA PRO A 122 -14.68 -4.08 14.90
C PRO A 122 -13.66 -5.02 15.57
N LEU A 123 -12.97 -5.86 14.78
CA LEU A 123 -11.96 -6.80 15.27
C LEU A 123 -10.66 -6.09 15.70
N ASN A 124 -10.30 -4.99 15.03
CA ASN A 124 -8.97 -4.40 15.14
C ASN A 124 -8.96 -3.03 15.81
N ILE A 125 -10.06 -2.26 15.75
CA ILE A 125 -10.11 -0.84 16.14
C ILE A 125 -9.61 -0.56 17.57
N LYS A 126 -9.74 -1.52 18.50
CA LYS A 126 -9.25 -1.40 19.89
C LYS A 126 -7.73 -1.50 20.02
N ASN A 127 -7.06 -2.13 19.05
CA ASN A 127 -5.63 -2.43 19.05
C ASN A 127 -4.86 -1.56 18.06
N VAL A 128 -5.55 -0.80 17.21
CA VAL A 128 -4.93 0.06 16.20
C VAL A 128 -4.37 1.32 16.83
N HIS A 129 -3.11 1.59 16.51
CA HIS A 129 -2.38 2.78 16.96
C HIS A 129 -1.92 3.64 15.78
N GLY A 130 -1.88 3.10 14.56
CA GLY A 130 -1.60 3.92 13.39
C GLY A 130 -2.14 3.40 12.07
N VAL A 131 -2.40 4.35 11.18
CA VAL A 131 -2.76 4.11 9.78
C VAL A 131 -1.87 4.98 8.91
N ILE A 132 -1.25 4.37 7.91
CA ILE A 132 -0.36 5.04 6.96
C ILE A 132 -0.90 4.82 5.55
N MET A 133 -1.36 5.90 4.93
CA MET A 133 -1.84 5.93 3.54
C MET A 133 -0.79 6.61 2.66
N LEU A 134 -0.31 5.88 1.65
CA LEU A 134 0.72 6.32 0.70
C LEU A 134 0.10 6.42 -0.68
N ASN A 135 0.06 7.60 -1.30
CA ASN A 135 -0.55 7.82 -2.62
C ASN A 135 -1.85 7.04 -2.80
N SER A 136 -2.71 7.06 -1.79
CA SER A 136 -3.86 6.19 -1.74
C SER A 136 -5.05 6.80 -2.46
N ALA A 137 -5.99 5.96 -2.89
CA ALA A 137 -7.22 6.48 -3.47
C ALA A 137 -7.96 7.39 -2.48
N GLY A 138 -8.47 8.52 -2.96
CA GLY A 138 -9.26 9.45 -2.17
C GLY A 138 -10.75 9.13 -2.18
N LEU A 139 -11.59 10.15 -2.04
CA LEU A 139 -13.04 10.01 -1.85
C LEU A 139 -13.84 9.87 -3.15
N ARG A 140 -13.20 10.05 -4.30
CA ARG A 140 -13.83 10.04 -5.62
C ARG A 140 -12.95 9.34 -6.66
N ILE A 141 -13.55 9.11 -7.83
CA ILE A 141 -12.86 8.57 -9.00
C ILE A 141 -11.69 9.52 -9.34
N HIS A 142 -10.51 8.92 -9.55
CA HIS A 142 -9.25 9.58 -9.88
C HIS A 142 -8.79 9.16 -11.27
N ARG A 143 -7.81 9.86 -11.84
CA ARG A 143 -7.31 9.66 -13.22
C ARG A 143 -7.00 8.20 -13.56
N GLY A 144 -6.43 7.43 -12.64
CA GLY A 144 -6.11 6.02 -12.81
C GLY A 144 -7.32 5.10 -13.01
N LEU A 145 -8.51 5.55 -12.61
CA LEU A 145 -9.79 4.87 -12.84
C LEU A 145 -10.56 5.45 -14.04
N GLU A 146 -10.11 6.58 -14.59
CA GLU A 146 -10.80 7.25 -15.69
C GLU A 146 -10.23 6.86 -17.08
N PRO A 147 -11.11 6.73 -18.08
CA PRO A 147 -12.55 6.60 -17.97
C PRO A 147 -12.95 5.15 -17.59
N PHE A 148 -13.81 5.00 -16.59
CA PHE A 148 -14.18 3.71 -15.99
C PHE A 148 -14.80 2.70 -16.98
N TRP A 149 -15.47 3.20 -18.02
CA TRP A 149 -16.05 2.34 -19.06
C TRP A 149 -14.99 1.52 -19.81
N LYS A 150 -13.76 2.04 -19.99
CA LYS A 150 -12.67 1.30 -20.63
C LYS A 150 -12.27 0.09 -19.80
N ILE A 151 -12.12 0.26 -18.49
CA ILE A 151 -11.87 -0.85 -17.55
C ILE A 151 -12.98 -1.89 -17.68
N SER A 152 -14.24 -1.44 -17.69
CA SER A 152 -15.40 -2.33 -17.81
C SER A 152 -15.43 -3.13 -19.13
N ILE A 153 -15.14 -2.50 -20.26
CA ILE A 153 -15.10 -3.20 -21.57
C ILE A 153 -13.94 -4.19 -21.61
N THR A 154 -12.74 -3.79 -21.19
CA THR A 154 -11.58 -4.68 -21.16
C THR A 154 -11.85 -5.91 -20.29
N LEU A 155 -12.48 -5.74 -19.13
CA LEU A 155 -12.88 -6.86 -18.27
C LEU A 155 -13.92 -7.77 -18.94
N ARG A 156 -14.92 -7.22 -19.64
CA ARG A 156 -15.87 -8.03 -20.42
C ARG A 156 -15.18 -8.83 -21.52
N LEU A 157 -14.17 -8.26 -22.18
CA LEU A 157 -13.38 -8.98 -23.19
C LEU A 157 -12.53 -10.09 -22.56
N LEU A 158 -11.94 -9.85 -21.39
CA LEU A 158 -11.21 -10.86 -20.61
C LEU A 158 -12.12 -12.01 -20.13
N ASP A 159 -13.38 -11.70 -19.82
CA ASP A 159 -14.38 -12.70 -19.44
C ASP A 159 -14.71 -13.69 -20.59
N LEU A 160 -14.49 -13.31 -21.86
CA LEU A 160 -14.69 -14.19 -23.02
C LEU A 160 -13.65 -15.30 -23.13
N ARG A 161 -12.50 -15.20 -22.44
CA ARG A 161 -11.39 -16.18 -22.34
C ARG A 161 -10.66 -16.54 -23.63
N VAL A 162 -11.37 -16.74 -24.73
CA VAL A 162 -10.80 -17.04 -26.06
C VAL A 162 -9.86 -15.91 -26.50
N LEU A 163 -10.17 -14.67 -26.08
CA LEU A 163 -9.35 -13.49 -26.36
C LEU A 163 -8.14 -13.36 -25.42
N ASN A 164 -8.04 -14.12 -24.33
CA ASN A 164 -6.99 -13.94 -23.32
C ASN A 164 -5.60 -14.25 -23.88
N PHE A 165 -5.50 -15.11 -24.89
CA PHE A 165 -4.26 -15.35 -25.62
C PHE A 165 -3.65 -14.05 -26.19
N PHE A 166 -4.48 -13.09 -26.59
CA PHE A 166 -4.05 -11.77 -27.05
C PHE A 166 -4.08 -10.70 -25.95
N LEU A 167 -5.12 -10.71 -25.11
CA LEU A 167 -5.31 -9.69 -24.09
C LEU A 167 -4.28 -9.78 -22.95
N HIS A 168 -3.87 -10.98 -22.53
CA HIS A 168 -2.87 -11.12 -21.47
C HIS A 168 -1.49 -10.56 -21.87
N PRO A 169 -0.92 -10.90 -23.05
CA PRO A 169 0.30 -10.24 -23.52
C PRO A 169 0.16 -8.73 -23.65
N LEU A 170 -0.97 -8.24 -24.18
CA LEU A 170 -1.23 -6.80 -24.29
C LEU A 170 -1.24 -6.12 -22.92
N LEU A 171 -1.96 -6.68 -21.94
CA LEU A 171 -2.02 -6.15 -20.59
C LEU A 171 -0.66 -6.18 -19.90
N TYR A 172 0.10 -7.25 -20.08
CA TYR A 172 1.47 -7.33 -19.59
C TYR A 172 2.33 -6.18 -20.14
N ILE A 173 2.23 -5.92 -21.45
CA ILE A 173 2.97 -4.83 -22.09
C ILE A 173 2.54 -3.47 -21.53
N VAL A 174 1.23 -3.22 -21.45
CA VAL A 174 0.69 -1.94 -20.95
C VAL A 174 1.12 -1.69 -19.51
N TYR A 175 0.96 -2.67 -18.61
CA TYR A 175 1.29 -2.50 -17.19
C TYR A 175 2.80 -2.32 -16.98
N ASN A 176 3.65 -3.07 -17.68
CA ASN A 176 5.10 -3.01 -17.47
C ASN A 176 5.76 -1.83 -18.18
N TYR A 177 5.40 -1.54 -19.44
CA TYR A 177 6.12 -0.58 -20.27
C TYR A 177 5.43 0.77 -20.38
N ALA A 178 4.09 0.82 -20.39
CA ALA A 178 3.38 2.10 -20.48
C ALA A 178 3.14 2.74 -19.11
N LEU A 179 2.76 1.93 -18.11
CA LEU A 179 2.44 2.41 -16.76
C LEU A 179 3.59 2.26 -15.75
N GLY A 180 4.58 1.42 -16.05
CA GLY A 180 5.71 1.16 -15.16
C GLY A 180 5.33 0.46 -13.84
N LEU A 181 4.16 -0.20 -13.77
CA LEU A 181 3.63 -0.86 -12.56
C LEU A 181 4.30 -2.19 -12.23
N ARG A 182 5.07 -2.75 -13.16
CA ARG A 182 5.84 -4.00 -13.04
C ARG A 182 5.00 -5.18 -12.53
N VAL A 183 4.41 -5.95 -13.45
CA VAL A 183 3.61 -7.13 -13.09
C VAL A 183 4.22 -8.41 -13.68
N PRO A 184 4.18 -9.55 -12.98
CA PRO A 184 4.87 -10.78 -13.41
C PRO A 184 4.19 -11.46 -14.60
N SER A 185 2.92 -11.16 -14.87
CA SER A 185 2.16 -11.78 -15.97
C SER A 185 0.97 -10.92 -16.40
N GLY A 186 0.43 -11.23 -17.58
CA GLY A 186 -0.84 -10.64 -18.03
C GLY A 186 -2.04 -11.03 -17.15
N SER A 187 -2.00 -12.20 -16.52
CA SER A 187 -3.01 -12.61 -15.55
C SER A 187 -2.94 -11.79 -14.25
N ALA A 188 -1.74 -11.42 -13.80
CA ALA A 188 -1.56 -10.49 -12.68
C ALA A 188 -2.06 -9.08 -13.03
N ALA A 189 -1.82 -8.61 -14.25
CA ALA A 189 -2.41 -7.38 -14.76
C ALA A 189 -3.95 -7.43 -14.78
N GLU A 190 -4.53 -8.54 -15.24
CA GLU A 190 -5.98 -8.78 -15.18
C GLU A 190 -6.49 -8.72 -13.74
N ALA A 191 -5.81 -9.38 -12.80
CA ALA A 191 -6.20 -9.32 -11.38
C ALA A 191 -6.20 -7.89 -10.86
N ALA A 192 -5.14 -7.12 -11.15
CA ALA A 192 -5.06 -5.71 -10.78
C ALA A 192 -6.20 -4.89 -11.40
N LEU A 193 -6.52 -5.12 -12.68
CA LEU A 193 -7.61 -4.44 -13.40
C LEU A 193 -9.00 -4.82 -12.87
N ARG A 194 -9.23 -6.10 -12.56
CA ARG A 194 -10.48 -6.58 -11.91
C ARG A 194 -10.66 -5.90 -10.58
N SER A 195 -9.56 -5.77 -9.85
CA SER A 195 -9.53 -5.03 -8.61
C SER A 195 -9.96 -3.56 -8.84
N MET A 196 -9.46 -2.85 -9.86
CA MET A 196 -9.86 -1.44 -10.10
C MET A 196 -11.37 -1.24 -10.30
N ARG A 197 -12.13 -2.26 -10.68
CA ARG A 197 -13.59 -2.18 -10.80
C ARG A 197 -14.32 -2.16 -9.44
N THR A 198 -13.68 -2.65 -8.37
CA THR A 198 -14.31 -2.90 -7.06
C THR A 198 -13.91 -1.89 -5.99
N PHE A 199 -13.40 -0.70 -6.37
CA PHE A 199 -13.08 0.35 -5.40
C PHE A 199 -14.33 0.72 -4.61
N ALA A 200 -14.28 0.60 -3.28
CA ALA A 200 -15.36 0.98 -2.39
C ALA A 200 -15.09 2.38 -1.81
N LEU A 201 -15.00 3.37 -2.70
CA LEU A 201 -14.79 4.78 -2.35
C LEU A 201 -15.83 5.27 -1.32
N SER A 202 -17.07 4.76 -1.40
CA SER A 202 -18.15 5.05 -0.45
C SER A 202 -17.87 4.56 0.98
N ARG A 203 -16.97 3.59 1.17
CA ARG A 203 -16.59 3.09 2.50
C ARG A 203 -15.47 3.91 3.15
N ILE A 204 -14.76 4.75 2.39
CA ILE A 204 -13.62 5.51 2.91
C ILE A 204 -14.10 6.54 3.94
N MET A 205 -15.14 7.32 3.64
CA MET A 205 -15.62 8.38 4.54
C MET A 205 -16.06 7.86 5.92
N PRO A 206 -16.91 6.81 6.05
CA PRO A 206 -17.24 6.21 7.35
C PRO A 206 -16.01 5.74 8.14
N CYS A 207 -14.97 5.24 7.44
CA CYS A 207 -13.75 4.84 8.11
C CYS A 207 -12.95 6.06 8.61
N LEU A 208 -12.90 7.16 7.85
CA LEU A 208 -12.30 8.41 8.33
C LEU A 208 -13.02 8.96 9.56
N ASP A 209 -14.36 8.89 9.58
CA ASP A 209 -15.15 9.31 10.74
C ASP A 209 -14.78 8.50 11.99
N ALA A 210 -14.64 7.17 11.84
CA ALA A 210 -14.18 6.30 12.94
C ALA A 210 -12.76 6.63 13.41
N ILE A 211 -11.85 6.98 12.50
CA ILE A 211 -10.49 7.43 12.84
C ILE A 211 -10.54 8.77 13.57
N ASN A 212 -11.29 9.76 13.08
CA ASN A 212 -11.40 11.08 13.68
C ASN A 212 -11.91 10.98 15.14
N GLN A 213 -12.85 10.07 15.40
CA GLN A 213 -13.39 9.79 16.74
C GLN A 213 -12.40 9.03 17.66
N ASN A 214 -11.40 8.35 17.10
CA ASN A 214 -10.43 7.56 17.86
C ASN A 214 -9.10 8.30 18.09
N ASN A 215 -9.01 9.01 19.22
CA ASN A 215 -7.84 9.81 19.61
C ASN A 215 -6.52 9.02 19.78
N GLN A 216 -6.59 7.69 19.85
CA GLN A 216 -5.41 6.83 20.00
C GLN A 216 -4.73 6.55 18.67
N VAL A 217 -5.47 6.62 17.55
CA VAL A 217 -4.92 6.31 16.23
C VAL A 217 -4.16 7.52 15.68
N ARG A 218 -2.92 7.29 15.25
CA ARG A 218 -2.11 8.26 14.51
C ARG A 218 -2.25 8.02 13.01
N PHE A 219 -2.55 9.07 12.26
CA PHE A 219 -2.82 8.96 10.83
C PHE A 219 -1.75 9.70 10.02
N LEU A 220 -0.97 8.96 9.24
CA LEU A 220 -0.05 9.54 8.28
C LEU A 220 -0.64 9.41 6.88
N HIS A 221 -0.89 10.56 6.24
CA HIS A 221 -1.34 10.61 4.86
C HIS A 221 -0.25 11.24 4.00
N ALA A 222 0.55 10.42 3.34
CA ALA A 222 1.61 10.90 2.44
C ALA A 222 1.14 10.75 0.98
N TYR A 223 1.16 11.84 0.23
CA TYR A 223 0.74 11.84 -1.16
C TYR A 223 1.65 12.70 -2.04
N SER A 224 1.59 12.46 -3.34
CA SER A 224 2.45 13.03 -4.35
C SER A 224 1.73 14.11 -5.17
N GLY A 225 2.46 15.17 -5.50
CA GLY A 225 1.96 16.24 -6.37
C GLY A 225 2.00 15.88 -7.86
N SER A 226 2.94 15.02 -8.28
CA SER A 226 3.14 14.62 -9.67
C SER A 226 2.74 13.16 -9.93
N ASP A 227 1.78 12.64 -9.17
CA ASP A 227 1.25 11.30 -9.36
C ASP A 227 0.39 11.25 -10.64
N PHE A 228 0.73 10.31 -11.54
CA PHE A 228 0.07 10.14 -12.83
C PHE A 228 -1.23 9.34 -12.74
N LEU A 229 -1.50 8.67 -11.63
CA LEU A 229 -2.73 7.94 -11.36
C LEU A 229 -3.69 8.75 -10.48
N ILE A 230 -3.20 9.35 -9.40
CA ILE A 230 -4.04 10.03 -8.41
C ILE A 230 -3.69 11.51 -8.38
N GLU A 231 -4.65 12.37 -8.72
CA GLU A 231 -4.43 13.81 -8.71
C GLU A 231 -4.24 14.33 -7.28
N ALA A 232 -3.34 15.31 -7.11
CA ALA A 232 -3.06 15.91 -5.82
C ALA A 232 -4.33 16.48 -5.16
N GLU A 233 -5.27 16.97 -5.96
CA GLU A 233 -6.57 17.50 -5.53
C GLU A 233 -7.44 16.42 -4.89
N VAL A 234 -7.39 15.18 -5.37
CA VAL A 234 -8.11 14.04 -4.76
C VAL A 234 -7.55 13.75 -3.37
N SER A 235 -6.23 13.79 -3.24
CA SER A 235 -5.56 13.59 -1.94
C SER A 235 -5.79 14.77 -0.98
N LYS A 236 -5.77 16.01 -1.48
CA LYS A 236 -6.12 17.20 -0.68
C LYS A 236 -7.58 17.16 -0.21
N GLU A 237 -8.50 16.69 -1.04
CA GLU A 237 -9.90 16.48 -0.66
C GLU A 237 -10.02 15.48 0.49
N LEU A 238 -9.34 14.33 0.41
CA LEU A 238 -9.27 13.36 1.51
C LEU A 238 -8.68 13.99 2.78
N ALA A 239 -7.55 14.70 2.66
CA ALA A 239 -6.89 15.36 3.77
C ALA A 239 -7.81 16.36 4.46
N SER A 240 -8.64 17.09 3.71
CA SER A 240 -9.58 18.08 4.26
C SER A 240 -10.62 17.49 5.22
N LYS A 241 -10.90 16.19 5.12
CA LYS A 241 -11.86 15.46 5.97
C LYS A 241 -11.26 14.89 7.25
N LEU A 242 -9.94 14.96 7.40
CA LEU A 242 -9.26 14.52 8.62
C LEU A 242 -9.28 15.62 9.68
N GLU A 243 -9.60 15.25 10.91
CA GLU A 243 -9.59 16.14 12.07
C GLU A 243 -8.21 16.17 12.76
N ARG A 244 -7.99 17.22 13.56
CA ARG A 244 -6.74 17.45 14.33
C ARG A 244 -5.50 17.21 13.47
N ARG A 245 -5.58 17.74 12.25
CA ARG A 245 -4.59 17.55 11.21
C ARG A 245 -3.65 18.74 11.09
N ILE A 246 -2.48 18.47 10.55
CA ILE A 246 -1.61 19.47 9.94
C ILE A 246 -1.24 19.01 8.54
N GLU A 247 -1.20 19.96 7.61
CA GLU A 247 -0.77 19.74 6.24
C GLU A 247 0.64 20.31 6.07
N LEU A 248 1.55 19.48 5.57
CA LEU A 248 2.94 19.84 5.29
C LEU A 248 3.21 19.64 3.80
N GLU A 249 4.17 20.38 3.27
CA GLU A 249 4.57 20.28 1.87
C GLU A 249 6.09 20.12 1.74
N CYS A 250 6.51 19.26 0.82
CA CYS A 250 7.90 19.00 0.48
C CYS A 250 8.11 19.14 -1.02
N ALA A 251 8.72 20.26 -1.42
CA ALA A 251 9.08 20.51 -2.82
C ALA A 251 10.49 20.00 -3.20
N VAL A 252 11.25 19.48 -2.22
CA VAL A 252 12.66 19.08 -2.38
C VAL A 252 12.82 17.56 -2.28
N PRO A 253 13.57 16.90 -3.20
CA PRO A 253 13.78 15.45 -3.21
C PRO A 253 14.36 14.85 -1.93
N ASP A 254 15.23 15.58 -1.24
CA ASP A 254 15.85 15.16 0.02
C ASP A 254 15.69 16.26 1.05
N SER A 255 14.86 16.01 2.05
CA SER A 255 14.60 16.98 3.10
C SER A 255 14.42 16.25 4.42
N ASP A 256 15.50 16.11 5.20
CA ASP A 256 15.37 15.69 6.60
C ASP A 256 14.48 16.66 7.40
N GLU A 257 14.28 17.88 6.89
CA GLU A 257 13.37 18.85 7.47
C GLU A 257 11.91 18.37 7.44
N ILE A 258 11.43 17.78 6.34
CA ILE A 258 10.05 17.26 6.30
C ILE A 258 9.86 16.09 7.27
N THR A 259 10.88 15.21 7.39
CA THR A 259 10.90 14.12 8.37
C THR A 259 10.78 14.68 9.78
N ARG A 260 11.65 15.63 10.15
CA ARG A 260 11.62 16.28 11.47
C ARG A 260 10.32 17.04 11.72
N ALA A 261 9.78 17.73 10.72
CA ALA A 261 8.51 18.46 10.84
C ALA A 261 7.33 17.50 11.09
N THR A 262 7.28 16.39 10.36
CA THR A 262 6.28 15.34 10.54
C THR A 262 6.34 14.74 11.95
N ILE A 263 7.54 14.36 12.39
CA ILE A 263 7.75 13.81 13.75
C ILE A 263 7.33 14.83 14.81
N ARG A 264 7.77 16.08 14.69
CA ARG A 264 7.39 17.15 15.63
C ARG A 264 5.88 17.38 15.68
N ALA A 265 5.18 17.27 14.55
CA ALA A 265 3.73 17.40 14.54
C ALA A 265 3.08 16.31 15.39
N PHE A 266 3.44 15.04 15.20
CA PHE A 266 2.93 13.96 16.05
C PHE A 266 3.31 14.15 17.53
N SER A 267 4.55 14.55 17.83
CA SER A 267 4.98 14.85 19.21
C SER A 267 4.21 16.01 19.86
N ARG A 268 3.67 16.95 19.07
CA ARG A 268 2.83 18.05 19.54
C ARG A 268 1.36 17.66 19.75
N GLY A 269 1.01 16.39 19.53
CA GLY A 269 -0.34 15.87 19.75
C GLY A 269 -1.26 15.98 18.53
N TYR A 270 -0.76 16.35 17.35
CA TYR A 270 -1.54 16.21 16.12
C TYR A 270 -1.85 14.73 15.91
N GLN A 271 -3.13 14.43 15.67
CA GLN A 271 -3.58 13.08 15.38
C GLN A 271 -3.17 12.69 13.96
N THR A 272 -3.33 13.64 13.03
CA THR A 272 -3.16 13.44 11.60
C THR A 272 -2.04 14.34 11.08
N VAL A 273 -1.15 13.79 10.27
CA VAL A 273 -0.22 14.56 9.46
C VAL A 273 -0.40 14.19 8.01
N SER A 274 -0.78 15.17 7.18
CA SER A 274 -0.85 15.02 5.73
C SER A 274 0.39 15.66 5.11
N VAL A 275 1.10 14.95 4.24
CA VAL A 275 2.34 15.43 3.61
C VAL A 275 2.24 15.33 2.10
N ASN A 276 2.32 16.48 1.43
CA ASN A 276 2.39 16.60 -0.02
C ASN A 276 3.84 16.61 -0.50
N PHE A 277 4.26 15.59 -1.24
CA PHE A 277 5.53 15.54 -1.93
C PHE A 277 5.37 16.02 -3.38
N VAL A 278 5.54 17.33 -3.58
CA VAL A 278 5.12 18.04 -4.80
C VAL A 278 5.70 17.44 -6.09
N LYS A 279 6.98 17.06 -6.06
CA LYS A 279 7.73 16.59 -7.24
C LYS A 279 7.77 15.06 -7.37
N GLU A 280 7.17 14.33 -6.44
CA GLU A 280 7.20 12.87 -6.47
C GLU A 280 6.09 12.29 -7.33
N GLY A 281 6.32 11.09 -7.86
CA GLY A 281 5.33 10.31 -8.61
C GLY A 281 4.59 9.29 -7.75
N HIS A 282 3.94 8.32 -8.39
CA HIS A 282 3.08 7.35 -7.71
C HIS A 282 3.80 6.44 -6.70
N PHE A 283 5.10 6.21 -6.85
CA PHE A 283 5.86 5.26 -6.02
C PHE A 283 6.60 5.93 -4.85
N LEU A 284 5.88 6.63 -3.96
CA LEU A 284 6.48 7.30 -2.80
C LEU A 284 7.28 6.36 -1.90
N GLN A 285 6.85 5.11 -1.75
CA GLN A 285 7.57 4.12 -0.96
C GLN A 285 8.99 3.86 -1.45
N LYS A 286 9.25 4.06 -2.76
CA LYS A 286 10.56 3.89 -3.36
C LYS A 286 11.43 5.12 -3.20
N PHE A 287 10.87 6.31 -3.48
CA PHE A 287 11.64 7.55 -3.49
C PHE A 287 11.76 8.21 -2.11
N ARG A 288 10.85 7.91 -1.18
CA ARG A 288 10.79 8.46 0.18
C ARG A 288 10.88 7.38 1.26
N ALA A 289 11.53 6.25 0.95
CA ALA A 289 11.69 5.13 1.88
C ALA A 289 12.27 5.55 3.24
N LYS A 290 13.34 6.37 3.23
CA LYS A 290 13.97 6.89 4.45
C LYS A 290 12.98 7.68 5.32
N TYR A 291 12.27 8.62 4.71
CA TYR A 291 11.24 9.42 5.38
C TYR A 291 10.17 8.51 6.03
N LEU A 292 9.66 7.53 5.28
CA LEU A 292 8.63 6.62 5.78
C LEU A 292 9.12 5.79 6.97
N VAL A 293 10.32 5.21 6.87
CA VAL A 293 10.91 4.41 7.94
C VAL A 293 11.12 5.27 9.20
N ASP A 294 11.71 6.45 9.06
CA ASP A 294 12.01 7.33 10.20
C ASP A 294 10.73 7.79 10.92
N VAL A 295 9.68 8.13 10.16
CA VAL A 295 8.37 8.52 10.73
C VAL A 295 7.66 7.32 11.37
N ILE A 296 7.58 6.18 10.69
CA ILE A 296 6.89 4.97 11.19
C ILE A 296 7.56 4.45 12.46
N LEU A 297 8.89 4.35 12.50
CA LEU A 297 9.62 3.93 13.70
C LEU A 297 9.36 4.89 14.87
N THR A 298 9.19 6.18 14.59
CA THR A 298 8.86 7.16 15.61
C THR A 298 7.43 6.98 16.11
N LEU A 299 6.47 6.75 15.21
CA LEU A 299 5.07 6.47 15.57
C LEU A 299 4.92 5.21 16.44
N ILE A 300 5.73 4.18 16.20
CA ILE A 300 5.74 2.93 16.98
C ILE A 300 6.28 3.17 18.41
N ARG A 301 7.17 4.15 18.59
CA ARG A 301 7.81 4.47 19.88
C ARG A 301 7.00 5.42 20.75
N MET A 302 5.98 6.08 20.20
CA MET A 302 5.06 6.96 20.93
C MET A 302 4.02 6.16 21.74
#